data_AF-A0A8T1I8K3-F1
#
_entry.id   AF-A0A8T1I8K3-F1
#
_cell.length_a   1.000
_cell.length_b   1.000
_cell.length_c   1.000
_cell.angle_alpha   90.00
_cell.angle_beta   90.00
_cell.angle_gamma   90.00
#
_symmetry.space_group_name_H-M   'P 1'
#
loop_
_entity.id
_entity.type
_entity.pdbx_description
1 polymer ?
#
loop_
_entity_poly.entity_id
_entity_poly.type
_entity_poly.pdbx_seq_one_letter_code
_entity_poly.pdbx_strand_id
1 'polypeptide(L)'
;MVKLFCAIVGAAGSVFSVKVDESDSVDDLKDAIKEKNSATITCDAKDLQLYLAKKGDAWLTEEEVKKGVSDTTGLKLLDAVRAEIGDVGLSQDDVRLQVTKEEVAALKGPVNVLVVVPEGPRVGVASVKPSALPTPMHRHPERLKRWAAINEMIRQKNQEGNEKTSNQDTNRKRKNRDIDSSMPYSSLSWTDLEPILPMEDFNLQASPVPHKVVEELHDRLVQIRKLYGDIYSGKEAKRQVFIMAIIEAVCVMLDDATILVEEDVKGKNVHVHGRFEFVLKRGRKHISIVEAKRDDIPQGIAQNVAGLEALSDVEGLERTLGIVTNYLEWVFISDDDEKIRRINETLKIRGSVPSIKSLREIVGMIYGLLANST
;
A
#
# COMPACT_ATOMS: atom_id res chain seq x y z
N MET A 1 29.98 18.63 7.93
CA MET A 1 28.55 18.23 7.89
C MET A 1 27.92 18.53 6.53
N VAL A 2 27.72 17.48 5.74
CA VAL A 2 27.11 17.45 4.41
C VAL A 2 25.62 17.13 4.55
N LYS A 3 24.78 17.72 3.69
CA LYS A 3 23.36 17.35 3.57
C LYS A 3 23.18 16.54 2.29
N LEU A 4 22.86 15.26 2.44
CA LEU A 4 22.63 14.36 1.32
C LEU A 4 21.13 14.17 1.11
N PHE A 5 20.73 14.10 -0.16
CA PHE A 5 19.40 13.68 -0.57
C PHE A 5 19.43 12.21 -0.99
N CYS A 6 18.56 11.42 -0.37
CA CYS A 6 18.49 9.98 -0.55
C CYS A 6 17.11 9.59 -1.08
N ALA A 7 17.02 8.47 -1.78
CA ALA A 7 15.74 7.88 -2.15
C ALA A 7 15.78 6.36 -2.06
N ILE A 8 14.64 5.75 -1.71
CA ILE A 8 14.49 4.29 -1.62
C ILE A 8 14.05 3.76 -2.98
N VAL A 9 14.82 2.80 -3.51
CA VAL A 9 14.49 2.10 -4.76
C VAL A 9 13.17 1.34 -4.60
N GLY A 10 12.28 1.44 -5.59
CA GLY A 10 10.96 0.80 -5.55
C GLY A 10 9.88 1.53 -4.72
N ALA A 11 10.22 2.59 -3.98
CA ALA A 11 9.24 3.40 -3.23
C ALA A 11 8.99 4.75 -3.90
N ALA A 12 7.84 4.91 -4.56
CA ALA A 12 7.48 6.17 -5.24
C ALA A 12 7.39 7.36 -4.27
N GLY A 13 8.02 8.48 -4.62
CA GLY A 13 8.00 9.71 -3.80
C GLY A 13 8.89 9.70 -2.56
N SER A 14 9.87 8.79 -2.48
CA SER A 14 10.71 8.54 -1.30
C SER A 14 11.93 9.44 -1.13
N VAL A 15 11.97 10.65 -1.71
CA VAL A 15 13.14 11.53 -1.52
C VAL A 15 13.13 12.13 -0.12
N PHE A 16 14.20 11.90 0.65
CA PHE A 16 14.42 12.50 1.97
C PHE A 16 15.85 13.02 2.10
N SER A 17 16.12 13.77 3.16
CA SER A 17 17.49 14.25 3.44
C SER A 17 18.03 13.72 4.76
N VAL A 18 19.33 13.41 4.74
CA VAL A 18 20.14 13.03 5.90
C VAL A 18 21.30 14.02 6.03
N LYS A 19 21.79 14.19 7.25
CA LYS A 19 22.98 15.00 7.53
C LYS A 19 24.04 14.09 8.14
N VAL A 20 25.23 14.11 7.57
CA VAL A 20 26.41 13.33 8.00
C VAL A 20 27.65 14.22 7.91
N ASP A 21 28.73 13.89 8.60
CA ASP A 21 30.03 14.51 8.38
C ASP A 21 30.79 13.88 7.21
N GLU A 22 31.80 14.56 6.68
CA GLU A 22 32.63 13.97 5.62
C GLU A 22 33.52 12.86 6.16
N SER A 23 33.91 12.97 7.44
CA SER A 23 34.68 11.98 8.18
C SER A 23 33.84 10.80 8.68
N ASP A 24 32.51 10.88 8.57
CA ASP A 24 31.63 9.73 8.88
C ASP A 24 31.86 8.62 7.84
N SER A 25 31.66 7.38 8.25
CA SER A 25 31.80 6.23 7.37
C SER A 25 30.51 5.93 6.59
N VAL A 26 30.60 5.07 5.58
CA VAL A 26 29.43 4.51 4.90
C VAL A 26 28.50 3.76 5.89
N ASP A 27 29.04 3.16 6.95
CA ASP A 27 28.25 2.53 8.02
C ASP A 27 27.39 3.56 8.77
N ASP A 28 28.00 4.67 9.17
CA ASP A 28 27.30 5.77 9.87
C ASP A 28 26.18 6.35 8.98
N LEU A 29 26.42 6.44 7.67
CA LEU A 29 25.38 6.84 6.72
C LEU A 29 24.22 5.84 6.64
N LYS A 30 24.48 4.53 6.69
CA LYS A 30 23.43 3.50 6.73
C LYS A 30 22.58 3.63 8.00
N ASP A 31 23.22 3.84 9.13
CA ASP A 31 22.55 4.07 10.42
C ASP A 31 21.67 5.34 10.38
N ALA A 32 22.22 6.46 9.89
CA ALA A 32 21.48 7.72 9.75
C ALA A 32 20.26 7.59 8.81
N ILE A 33 20.40 6.84 7.72
CA ILE A 33 19.30 6.55 6.78
C ILE A 33 18.20 5.72 7.45
N LYS A 34 18.58 4.66 8.17
CA LYS A 34 17.64 3.80 8.90
C LYS A 34 16.92 4.57 10.00
N GLU A 35 17.63 5.35 10.81
CA GLU A 35 17.03 6.15 11.88
C GLU A 35 15.98 7.10 11.31
N LYS A 36 16.30 7.75 10.19
CA LYS A 36 15.42 8.71 9.52
C LYS A 36 14.13 8.08 8.97
N ASN A 37 14.20 6.82 8.54
CA ASN A 37 13.09 6.10 7.91
C ASN A 37 12.80 4.77 8.60
N SER A 38 12.85 4.74 9.93
CA SER A 38 12.73 3.50 10.71
C SER A 38 11.38 2.78 10.56
N ALA A 39 10.33 3.48 10.13
CA ALA A 39 9.04 2.89 9.78
C ALA A 39 9.05 2.17 8.42
N THR A 40 9.91 2.60 7.49
CA THR A 40 10.02 2.07 6.12
C THR A 40 11.16 1.05 5.99
N ILE A 41 12.27 1.27 6.69
CA ILE A 41 13.47 0.43 6.69
C ILE A 41 13.44 -0.45 7.94
N THR A 42 12.90 -1.65 7.80
CA THR A 42 12.73 -2.60 8.91
C THR A 42 13.88 -3.60 9.07
N CYS A 43 14.80 -3.70 8.09
CA CYS A 43 15.99 -4.53 8.18
C CYS A 43 17.09 -3.89 9.05
N ASP A 44 18.18 -4.61 9.33
CA ASP A 44 19.34 -4.01 9.98
C ASP A 44 19.99 -2.99 9.03
N ALA A 45 20.58 -1.92 9.59
CA ALA A 45 21.23 -0.89 8.79
C ALA A 45 22.36 -1.48 7.93
N LYS A 46 23.11 -2.43 8.48
CA LYS A 46 24.17 -3.18 7.79
C LYS A 46 23.70 -3.83 6.49
N ASP A 47 22.42 -4.24 6.43
CA ASP A 47 21.85 -4.95 5.31
C ASP A 47 21.54 -3.99 4.15
N LEU A 48 21.35 -2.69 4.40
CA LEU A 48 21.13 -1.69 3.36
C LEU A 48 22.24 -1.71 2.30
N GLN A 49 21.85 -1.61 1.03
CA GLN A 49 22.76 -1.40 -0.08
C GLN A 49 22.63 0.05 -0.55
N LEU A 50 23.74 0.78 -0.54
CA LEU A 50 23.78 2.19 -0.94
C LEU A 50 24.47 2.33 -2.29
N TYR A 51 23.87 3.08 -3.19
CA TYR A 51 24.41 3.37 -4.51
C TYR A 51 24.56 4.87 -4.71
N LEU A 52 25.63 5.28 -5.37
CA LEU A 52 25.76 6.65 -5.85
C LEU A 52 24.70 6.87 -6.93
N ALA A 53 23.80 7.84 -6.73
CA ALA A 53 22.71 8.13 -7.65
C ALA A 53 23.19 8.94 -8.87
N LYS A 54 24.30 8.51 -9.46
CA LYS A 54 25.03 9.22 -10.51
C LYS A 54 25.25 8.29 -11.71
N LYS A 55 24.84 8.74 -12.90
CA LYS A 55 25.09 8.06 -14.18
C LYS A 55 26.13 8.85 -14.96
N GLY A 56 27.36 8.34 -15.01
CA GLY A 56 28.51 9.12 -15.48
C GLY A 56 28.74 10.33 -14.58
N ASP A 57 28.73 11.54 -15.14
CA ASP A 57 28.91 12.78 -14.39
C ASP A 57 27.60 13.45 -13.93
N ALA A 58 26.44 12.90 -14.30
CA ALA A 58 25.13 13.48 -13.98
C ALA A 58 24.44 12.76 -12.80
N TRP A 59 23.91 13.52 -11.85
CA TRP A 59 23.05 13.02 -10.77
C TRP A 59 21.64 12.73 -11.29
N LEU A 60 20.98 11.73 -10.71
CA LEU A 60 19.55 11.52 -10.89
C LEU A 60 18.78 12.66 -10.24
N THR A 61 17.65 13.04 -10.83
CA THR A 61 16.77 14.10 -10.32
C THR A 61 15.62 13.55 -9.48
N GLU A 62 15.03 14.39 -8.63
CA GLU A 62 13.81 14.02 -7.87
C GLU A 62 12.66 13.59 -8.81
N GLU A 63 12.52 14.22 -9.98
CA GLU A 63 11.51 13.85 -10.98
C GLU A 63 11.73 12.43 -11.53
N GLU A 64 12.98 12.07 -11.86
CA GLU A 64 13.33 10.74 -12.35
C GLU A 64 13.09 9.67 -11.29
N VAL A 65 13.47 9.96 -10.04
CA VAL A 65 13.21 9.06 -8.91
C VAL A 65 11.71 8.91 -8.63
N LYS A 66 10.93 9.99 -8.76
CA LYS A 66 9.48 9.98 -8.55
C LYS A 66 8.73 9.16 -9.60
N LYS A 67 9.23 9.09 -10.83
CA LYS A 67 8.71 8.21 -11.89
C LYS A 67 9.02 6.73 -11.64
N GLY A 68 9.87 6.44 -10.64
CA GLY A 68 10.28 5.10 -10.25
C GLY A 68 11.64 4.76 -10.85
N VAL A 69 12.61 4.45 -9.98
CA VAL A 69 13.86 3.79 -10.37
C VAL A 69 13.66 2.29 -10.17
N SER A 70 13.65 1.53 -11.27
CA SER A 70 13.36 0.10 -11.27
C SER A 70 14.55 -0.79 -10.95
N ASP A 71 15.78 -0.30 -11.14
CA ASP A 71 17.01 -1.03 -10.82
C ASP A 71 18.20 -0.10 -10.53
N THR A 72 19.31 -0.68 -10.05
CA THR A 72 20.58 0.05 -9.79
C THR A 72 21.63 -0.20 -10.88
N THR A 73 21.19 -0.65 -12.06
CA THR A 73 22.08 -1.06 -13.15
C THR A 73 22.94 0.12 -13.61
N GLY A 74 24.27 -0.07 -13.58
CA GLY A 74 25.25 0.95 -13.98
C GLY A 74 25.55 2.02 -12.92
N LEU A 75 25.05 1.87 -11.69
CA LEU A 75 25.38 2.74 -10.56
C LEU A 75 26.53 2.17 -9.72
N LYS A 76 27.31 3.07 -9.11
CA LYS A 76 28.41 2.68 -8.22
C LYS A 76 27.85 2.25 -6.86
N LEU A 77 28.08 1.00 -6.48
CA LEU A 77 27.79 0.49 -5.13
C LEU A 77 28.81 1.06 -4.13
N LEU A 78 28.34 1.45 -2.95
CA LEU A 78 29.17 1.87 -1.81
C LEU A 78 29.37 0.67 -0.88
N ASP A 79 30.24 -0.26 -1.28
CA ASP A 79 30.49 -1.54 -0.59
C ASP A 79 31.52 -1.43 0.54
N ALA A 80 32.46 -0.49 0.44
CA ALA A 80 33.48 -0.21 1.45
C ALA A 80 32.88 0.48 2.68
N VAL A 81 32.36 -0.32 3.62
CA VAL A 81 31.66 0.15 4.83
C VAL A 81 32.48 1.13 5.69
N ARG A 82 33.82 1.00 5.67
CA ARG A 82 34.75 1.88 6.42
C ARG A 82 35.24 3.10 5.64
N ALA A 83 34.85 3.25 4.36
CA ALA A 83 35.24 4.41 3.59
C ALA A 83 34.52 5.65 4.13
N GLU A 84 35.23 6.77 4.18
CA GLU A 84 34.69 8.05 4.61
C GLU A 84 33.79 8.65 3.52
N ILE A 85 32.74 9.37 3.91
CA ILE A 85 31.80 10.01 2.97
C ILE A 85 32.51 10.96 2.00
N GLY A 86 33.57 11.64 2.45
CA GLY A 86 34.41 12.49 1.61
C GLY A 86 35.11 11.75 0.46
N ASP A 87 35.45 10.47 0.66
CA ASP A 87 36.26 9.69 -0.30
C ASP A 87 35.41 8.90 -1.32
N VAL A 88 34.10 8.80 -1.10
CA VAL A 88 33.21 7.97 -1.93
C VAL A 88 32.46 8.76 -3.01
N GLY A 89 32.74 10.05 -3.16
CA GLY A 89 32.07 10.95 -4.11
C GLY A 89 30.81 11.61 -3.54
N LEU A 90 30.76 11.76 -2.22
CA LEU A 90 29.69 12.40 -1.45
C LEU A 90 30.22 13.57 -0.59
N SER A 91 31.41 14.09 -0.90
CA SER A 91 31.97 15.26 -0.23
C SER A 91 31.07 16.49 -0.41
N GLN A 92 31.23 17.50 0.45
CA GLN A 92 30.50 18.75 0.32
C GLN A 92 30.69 19.37 -1.07
N ASP A 93 31.89 19.28 -1.64
CA ASP A 93 32.18 19.83 -2.97
C ASP A 93 31.51 19.01 -4.09
N ASP A 94 31.43 17.67 -3.96
CA ASP A 94 30.78 16.80 -4.95
C ASP A 94 29.26 17.00 -5.03
N VAL A 95 28.62 17.28 -3.89
CA VAL A 95 27.16 17.41 -3.80
C VAL A 95 26.69 18.86 -3.94
N ARG A 96 27.61 19.83 -3.89
CA ARG A 96 27.29 21.25 -3.98
C ARG A 96 26.96 21.65 -5.40
N LEU A 97 25.68 21.54 -5.74
CA LEU A 97 25.10 22.13 -6.94
C LEU A 97 24.30 23.38 -6.59
N GLN A 98 24.51 24.46 -7.34
CA GLN A 98 23.66 25.65 -7.26
C GLN A 98 22.33 25.35 -7.96
N VAL A 99 21.39 24.77 -7.22
CA VAL A 99 20.02 24.55 -7.71
C VAL A 99 19.21 25.83 -7.49
N THR A 100 18.62 26.36 -8.56
CA THR A 100 17.73 27.53 -8.48
C THR A 100 16.42 27.17 -7.79
N LYS A 101 15.70 28.16 -7.25
CA LYS A 101 14.40 27.91 -6.59
C LYS A 101 13.39 27.33 -7.59
N GLU A 102 13.51 27.72 -8.84
CA GLU A 102 12.70 27.28 -9.98
C GLU A 102 12.95 25.79 -10.31
N GLU A 103 14.21 25.34 -10.26
CA GLU A 103 14.57 23.93 -10.46
C GLU A 103 14.12 23.04 -9.31
N VAL A 104 14.19 23.53 -8.06
CA VAL A 104 13.61 22.83 -6.91
C VAL A 104 12.10 22.68 -7.08
N ALA A 105 11.39 23.74 -7.49
CA ALA A 105 9.95 23.69 -7.75
C ALA A 105 9.58 22.73 -8.89
N ALA A 106 10.49 22.51 -9.84
CA ALA A 106 10.34 21.59 -10.95
C ALA A 106 10.83 20.15 -10.66
N LEU A 107 11.20 19.83 -9.41
CA LEU A 107 11.75 18.52 -9.00
C LEU A 107 13.04 18.12 -9.76
N LYS A 108 13.82 19.11 -10.18
CA LYS A 108 15.12 18.90 -10.87
C LYS A 108 16.30 18.86 -9.91
N GLY A 109 16.05 18.86 -8.61
CA GLY A 109 17.08 18.73 -7.59
C GLY A 109 17.79 17.37 -7.69
N PRO A 110 19.10 17.30 -7.41
CA PRO A 110 19.87 16.05 -7.46
C PRO A 110 19.54 15.16 -6.26
N VAL A 111 19.38 13.87 -6.52
CA VAL A 111 19.44 12.79 -5.53
C VAL A 111 20.88 12.29 -5.50
N ASN A 112 21.46 12.15 -4.31
CA ASN A 112 22.87 11.77 -4.14
C ASN A 112 23.03 10.26 -3.89
N VAL A 113 22.09 9.65 -3.16
CA VAL A 113 22.18 8.25 -2.75
C VAL A 113 20.88 7.51 -3.07
N LEU A 114 20.99 6.36 -3.72
CA LEU A 114 19.90 5.39 -3.83
C LEU A 114 20.08 4.30 -2.78
N VAL A 115 19.00 4.03 -2.06
CA VAL A 115 18.95 3.06 -0.96
C VAL A 115 18.15 1.86 -1.44
N VAL A 116 18.82 0.72 -1.54
CA VAL A 116 18.16 -0.57 -1.76
C VAL A 116 18.02 -1.24 -0.40
N VAL A 117 16.77 -1.53 -0.05
CA VAL A 117 16.43 -2.33 1.13
C VAL A 117 16.39 -3.78 0.65
N PRO A 118 17.29 -4.67 1.11
CA PRO A 118 17.28 -6.06 0.66
C PRO A 118 15.95 -6.69 1.03
N GLU A 119 15.31 -7.27 0.04
CA GLU A 119 14.15 -8.08 0.27
C GLU A 119 14.64 -9.41 0.84
N GLY A 120 14.11 -9.84 1.99
CA GLY A 120 14.21 -11.25 2.38
C GLY A 120 13.65 -12.15 1.26
N PRO A 121 13.90 -13.47 1.26
CA PRO A 121 13.46 -14.34 0.18
C PRO A 121 11.95 -14.20 -0.05
N ARG A 122 11.56 -13.49 -1.12
CA ARG A 122 10.15 -13.32 -1.49
C ARG A 122 9.74 -14.41 -2.45
N VAL A 123 8.63 -15.07 -2.14
CA VAL A 123 8.02 -16.08 -3.01
C VAL A 123 7.31 -15.35 -4.15
N GLY A 124 7.96 -15.26 -5.31
CA GLY A 124 7.31 -14.85 -6.54
C GLY A 124 6.37 -15.95 -7.07
N VAL A 125 5.29 -15.55 -7.76
CA VAL A 125 4.26 -16.44 -8.33
C VAL A 125 4.87 -17.53 -9.24
N ALA A 126 5.99 -17.23 -9.90
CA ALA A 126 6.64 -18.12 -10.86
C ALA A 126 7.19 -19.44 -10.24
N SER A 127 7.37 -19.50 -8.92
CA SER A 127 8.05 -20.62 -8.26
C SER A 127 7.12 -21.66 -7.64
N VAL A 128 5.80 -21.44 -7.59
CA VAL A 128 4.87 -22.29 -6.84
C VAL A 128 3.91 -23.04 -7.78
N LYS A 129 3.96 -24.38 -7.76
CA LYS A 129 2.97 -25.23 -8.45
C LYS A 129 1.72 -25.36 -7.58
N PRO A 130 0.49 -25.19 -8.13
CA PRO A 130 -0.75 -25.41 -7.38
C PRO A 130 -0.82 -26.84 -6.84
N SER A 131 -1.11 -27.02 -5.55
CA SER A 131 -1.22 -28.36 -4.92
C SER A 131 -2.60 -29.00 -5.06
N ALA A 132 -3.62 -28.26 -5.51
CA ALA A 132 -5.01 -28.71 -5.52
C ALA A 132 -5.52 -29.08 -6.93
N LEU A 133 -6.20 -30.24 -7.02
CA LEU A 133 -6.93 -30.65 -8.22
C LEU A 133 -8.16 -29.73 -8.46
N PRO A 134 -8.58 -29.51 -9.72
CA PRO A 134 -9.76 -28.70 -10.03
C PRO A 134 -11.02 -29.29 -9.39
N THR A 135 -11.74 -28.47 -8.63
CA THR A 135 -13.07 -28.77 -8.06
C THR A 135 -14.17 -28.12 -8.92
N PRO A 136 -15.47 -28.41 -8.71
CA PRO A 136 -16.56 -27.83 -9.49
C PRO A 136 -16.77 -26.32 -9.33
N MET A 137 -16.04 -25.66 -8.42
CA MET A 137 -16.04 -24.20 -8.26
C MET A 137 -15.08 -23.58 -9.29
N HIS A 138 -15.48 -22.48 -9.93
CA HIS A 138 -14.62 -21.75 -10.85
C HIS A 138 -13.32 -21.37 -10.13
N ARG A 139 -12.21 -21.97 -10.56
CA ARG A 139 -10.87 -21.65 -10.05
C ARG A 139 -9.95 -21.52 -11.24
N HIS A 140 -9.81 -20.29 -11.72
CA HIS A 140 -8.93 -20.00 -12.82
C HIS A 140 -7.47 -20.35 -12.45
N PRO A 141 -6.67 -20.93 -13.37
CA PRO A 141 -5.29 -21.33 -13.08
C PRO A 141 -4.41 -20.21 -12.52
N GLU A 142 -4.57 -18.97 -12.99
CA GLU A 142 -3.78 -17.84 -12.50
C GLU A 142 -4.12 -17.46 -11.06
N ARG A 143 -5.41 -17.44 -10.69
CA ARG A 143 -5.82 -17.21 -9.31
C ARG A 143 -5.34 -18.33 -8.38
N LEU A 144 -5.39 -19.59 -8.83
CA LEU A 144 -4.81 -20.71 -8.08
C LEU A 144 -3.31 -20.56 -7.81
N LYS A 145 -2.53 -20.02 -8.77
CA LYS A 145 -1.11 -19.72 -8.55
C LYS A 145 -0.93 -18.64 -7.50
N ARG A 146 -1.74 -17.57 -7.54
CA ARG A 146 -1.72 -16.51 -6.52
C ARG A 146 -2.03 -17.06 -5.14
N TRP A 147 -3.07 -17.88 -4.98
CA TRP A 147 -3.40 -18.53 -3.70
C TRP A 147 -2.28 -19.42 -3.20
N ALA A 148 -1.67 -20.22 -4.08
CA ALA A 148 -0.54 -21.07 -3.70
C ALA A 148 0.66 -20.24 -3.22
N ALA A 149 0.97 -19.13 -3.89
CA ALA A 149 2.03 -18.22 -3.49
C ALA A 149 1.72 -17.49 -2.17
N ILE A 150 0.48 -17.04 -1.94
CA ILE A 150 0.04 -16.48 -0.66
C ILE A 150 0.23 -17.50 0.47
N ASN A 151 -0.23 -18.74 0.25
CA ASN A 151 -0.12 -19.80 1.26
C ASN A 151 1.34 -20.11 1.59
N GLU A 152 2.22 -20.18 0.60
CA GLU A 152 3.64 -20.43 0.83
C GLU A 152 4.31 -19.28 1.58
N MET A 153 3.99 -18.03 1.25
CA MET A 153 4.44 -16.86 2.02
C MET A 153 3.96 -16.92 3.49
N ILE A 154 2.71 -17.33 3.73
CA ILE A 154 2.17 -17.49 5.09
C ILE A 154 2.89 -18.61 5.84
N ARG A 155 3.19 -19.75 5.18
CA ARG A 155 3.94 -20.85 5.78
C ARG A 155 5.33 -20.41 6.22
N GLN A 156 6.04 -19.65 5.37
CA GLN A 156 7.35 -19.07 5.70
C GLN A 156 7.26 -18.15 6.92
N LYS A 157 6.28 -17.24 6.96
CA LYS A 157 6.07 -16.36 8.12
C LYS A 157 5.75 -17.12 9.41
N ASN A 158 4.95 -18.18 9.33
CA ASN A 158 4.65 -19.02 10.48
C ASN A 158 5.91 -19.76 10.96
N GLN A 159 6.72 -20.27 10.05
CA GLN A 159 8.01 -20.89 10.37
C GLN A 159 8.98 -19.92 11.05
N GLU A 160 9.19 -18.74 10.47
CA GLU A 160 10.05 -17.70 11.05
C GLU A 160 9.57 -17.27 12.45
N GLY A 161 8.26 -17.16 12.65
CA GLY A 161 7.67 -16.86 13.95
C GLY A 161 7.96 -17.93 15.00
N ASN A 162 7.95 -19.21 14.60
CA ASN A 162 8.29 -20.34 15.46
C ASN A 162 9.80 -20.39 15.78
N GLU A 163 10.67 -20.09 14.81
CA GLU A 163 12.12 -20.03 15.01
C GLU A 163 12.52 -18.89 15.96
N LYS A 164 11.92 -17.71 15.81
CA LYS A 164 12.14 -16.55 16.71
C LYS A 164 11.73 -16.84 18.15
N THR A 165 10.70 -17.66 18.37
CA THR A 165 10.27 -18.07 19.72
C THR A 165 11.11 -19.21 20.30
N SER A 166 11.83 -19.97 19.48
CA SER A 166 12.77 -21.01 19.93
C SER A 166 14.08 -20.43 20.48
N ASN A 167 14.53 -19.28 19.96
CA ASN A 167 15.84 -18.67 20.28
C ASN A 167 15.79 -17.60 21.39
N GLN A 168 14.61 -17.31 21.97
CA GLN A 168 14.46 -16.34 23.05
C GLN A 168 14.03 -17.03 24.36
N ASP A 169 14.89 -16.95 25.39
CA ASP A 169 14.58 -17.33 26.77
C ASP A 169 13.56 -16.35 27.37
N THR A 170 12.28 -16.59 27.09
CA THR A 170 11.19 -15.86 27.73
C THR A 170 10.22 -16.84 28.40
N ASN A 171 9.94 -16.60 29.68
CA ASN A 171 8.93 -17.31 30.50
C ASN A 171 7.48 -17.13 30.00
N ARG A 172 7.27 -16.77 28.72
CA ARG A 172 5.95 -16.67 28.07
C ARG A 172 5.65 -18.02 27.40
N LYS A 173 4.44 -18.56 27.65
CA LYS A 173 3.96 -19.82 27.05
C LYS A 173 4.33 -19.91 25.57
N ARG A 174 5.21 -20.85 25.22
CA ARG A 174 5.60 -21.22 23.86
C ARG A 174 4.34 -21.52 23.06
N LYS A 175 4.03 -20.72 22.04
CA LYS A 175 2.97 -21.02 21.06
C LYS A 175 3.64 -21.36 19.74
N ASN A 176 4.01 -22.63 19.58
CA ASN A 176 4.40 -23.14 18.27
C ASN A 176 3.14 -23.10 17.40
N ARG A 177 3.10 -22.20 16.42
CA ARG A 177 1.97 -22.12 15.49
C ARG A 177 2.10 -23.26 14.49
N ASP A 178 0.97 -23.87 14.14
CA ASP A 178 0.94 -24.77 12.99
C ASP A 178 1.38 -23.99 11.74
N ILE A 179 2.34 -24.53 10.99
CA ILE A 179 2.93 -23.85 9.82
C ILE A 179 1.87 -23.58 8.75
N ASP A 180 0.86 -24.43 8.66
CA ASP A 180 -0.24 -24.32 7.70
C ASP A 180 -1.43 -23.52 8.27
N SER A 181 -1.29 -22.96 9.47
CA SER A 181 -2.36 -22.15 10.07
C SER A 181 -2.60 -20.84 9.29
N SER A 182 -3.89 -20.51 9.16
CA SER A 182 -4.30 -19.26 8.52
C SER A 182 -3.83 -18.03 9.29
N MET A 183 -3.45 -16.98 8.56
CA MET A 183 -3.00 -15.71 9.13
C MET A 183 -4.07 -14.62 8.97
N PRO A 184 -4.27 -13.73 9.96
CA PRO A 184 -5.13 -12.58 9.75
C PRO A 184 -4.50 -11.66 8.70
N TYR A 185 -5.26 -11.14 7.75
CA TYR A 185 -4.71 -10.27 6.70
C TYR A 185 -4.03 -9.03 7.28
N SER A 186 -4.37 -8.63 8.51
CA SER A 186 -3.79 -7.47 9.20
C SER A 186 -2.36 -7.71 9.66
N SER A 187 -1.89 -8.95 9.60
CA SER A 187 -0.49 -9.35 9.80
C SER A 187 0.30 -9.46 8.50
N LEU A 188 -0.34 -9.20 7.35
CA LEU A 188 0.31 -9.15 6.04
C LEU A 188 0.58 -7.70 5.66
N SER A 189 1.73 -7.43 5.06
CA SER A 189 2.07 -6.10 4.53
C SER A 189 1.96 -6.08 3.02
N TRP A 190 1.84 -4.87 2.44
CA TRP A 190 1.82 -4.74 0.97
C TRP A 190 3.12 -5.25 0.35
N THR A 191 4.24 -4.99 1.00
CA THR A 191 5.58 -5.46 0.60
C THR A 191 5.65 -6.97 0.40
N ASP A 192 4.91 -7.75 1.19
CA ASP A 192 4.87 -9.21 1.04
C ASP A 192 3.99 -9.64 -0.14
N LEU A 193 2.90 -8.91 -0.37
CA LEU A 193 1.85 -9.28 -1.32
C LEU A 193 2.10 -8.74 -2.72
N GLU A 194 2.77 -7.61 -2.87
CA GLU A 194 3.00 -6.94 -4.15
C GLU A 194 3.64 -7.85 -5.22
N PRO A 195 4.65 -8.69 -4.91
CA PRO A 195 5.21 -9.62 -5.90
C PRO A 195 4.24 -10.75 -6.31
N ILE A 196 3.23 -11.01 -5.49
CA ILE A 196 2.24 -12.09 -5.69
C ILE A 196 0.99 -11.55 -6.39
N LEU A 197 0.61 -10.31 -6.06
CA LEU A 197 -0.62 -9.64 -6.43
C LEU A 197 -0.30 -8.34 -7.19
N PRO A 198 0.42 -8.40 -8.33
CA PRO A 198 0.76 -7.19 -9.08
C PRO A 198 -0.53 -6.49 -9.55
N MET A 199 -0.52 -5.16 -9.47
CA MET A 199 -1.67 -4.32 -9.81
C MET A 199 -1.42 -3.51 -11.08
N GLU A 200 -2.42 -3.51 -11.95
CA GLU A 200 -2.48 -2.65 -13.14
C GLU A 200 -3.37 -1.43 -12.90
N ASP A 201 -3.22 -0.40 -13.73
CA ASP A 201 -4.10 0.76 -13.70
C ASP A 201 -5.52 0.41 -14.20
N PHE A 202 -6.51 0.89 -13.46
CA PHE A 202 -7.92 0.69 -13.73
C PHE A 202 -8.49 1.93 -14.44
N ASN A 203 -8.99 1.77 -15.67
CA ASN A 203 -9.77 2.83 -16.31
C ASN A 203 -11.24 2.77 -15.83
N LEU A 204 -11.47 3.23 -14.59
CA LEU A 204 -12.81 3.38 -14.03
C LEU A 204 -13.24 4.85 -14.13
N GLN A 205 -14.41 5.09 -14.73
CA GLN A 205 -14.99 6.42 -14.86
C GLN A 205 -16.18 6.58 -13.92
N ALA A 206 -16.32 7.75 -13.29
CA ALA A 206 -17.49 8.03 -12.47
C ALA A 206 -18.78 8.01 -13.30
N SER A 207 -19.78 7.29 -12.81
CA SER A 207 -21.11 7.31 -13.40
C SER A 207 -21.85 8.61 -13.03
N PRO A 208 -22.77 9.10 -13.90
CA PRO A 208 -23.58 10.26 -13.56
C PRO A 208 -24.42 10.02 -12.30
N VAL A 209 -24.43 11.01 -11.40
CA VAL A 209 -25.25 10.98 -10.19
C VAL A 209 -26.09 12.26 -10.07
N PRO A 210 -27.33 12.18 -9.54
CA PRO A 210 -28.20 13.34 -9.44
C PRO A 210 -27.58 14.48 -8.62
N HIS A 211 -27.74 15.71 -9.09
CA HIS A 211 -27.18 16.90 -8.42
C HIS A 211 -27.63 17.00 -6.96
N LYS A 212 -28.93 16.83 -6.74
CA LYS A 212 -29.57 16.90 -5.42
C LYS A 212 -28.97 15.94 -4.41
N VAL A 213 -28.64 14.70 -4.81
CA VAL A 213 -28.02 13.71 -3.91
C VAL A 213 -26.65 14.20 -3.43
N VAL A 214 -25.85 14.77 -4.33
CA VAL A 214 -24.52 15.28 -3.97
C VAL A 214 -24.62 16.51 -3.08
N GLU A 215 -25.59 17.39 -3.31
CA GLU A 215 -25.85 18.55 -2.45
C GLU A 215 -26.28 18.13 -1.04
N GLU A 216 -27.25 17.22 -0.93
CA GLU A 216 -27.72 16.70 0.37
C GLU A 216 -26.61 15.98 1.14
N LEU A 217 -25.80 15.18 0.46
CA LEU A 217 -24.62 14.54 1.05
C LEU A 217 -23.58 15.56 1.52
N HIS A 218 -23.32 16.58 0.71
CA HIS A 218 -22.40 17.65 1.09
C HIS A 218 -22.87 18.36 2.36
N ASP A 219 -24.15 18.73 2.44
CA ASP A 219 -24.74 19.35 3.62
C ASP A 219 -24.69 18.44 4.84
N ARG A 220 -24.93 17.14 4.66
CA ARG A 220 -24.77 16.13 5.71
C ARG A 220 -23.33 16.07 6.21
N LEU A 221 -22.33 16.08 5.34
CA LEU A 221 -20.91 16.09 5.72
C LEU A 221 -20.52 17.39 6.45
N VAL A 222 -21.10 18.54 6.08
CA VAL A 222 -20.96 19.79 6.84
C VAL A 222 -21.53 19.65 8.25
N GLN A 223 -22.69 19.01 8.41
CA GLN A 223 -23.29 18.77 9.73
C GLN A 223 -22.46 17.79 10.57
N ILE A 224 -21.99 16.67 9.99
CA ILE A 224 -21.10 15.71 10.66
C ILE A 224 -19.86 16.43 11.17
N ARG A 225 -19.23 17.26 10.34
CA ARG A 225 -18.07 18.05 10.76
C ARG A 225 -18.37 18.97 11.95
N LYS A 226 -19.52 19.65 11.97
CA LYS A 226 -19.91 20.49 13.11
C LYS A 226 -20.02 19.71 14.42
N LEU A 227 -20.47 18.45 14.34
CA LEU A 227 -20.69 17.59 15.51
C LEU A 227 -19.41 16.87 15.98
N TYR A 228 -18.62 16.37 15.04
CA TYR A 228 -17.48 15.47 15.31
C TYR A 228 -16.11 16.14 15.14
N GLY A 229 -16.08 17.38 14.66
CA GLY A 229 -14.87 18.16 14.42
C GLY A 229 -14.19 17.84 13.08
N ASP A 230 -12.93 18.25 12.96
CA ASP A 230 -12.14 18.04 11.75
C ASP A 230 -11.76 16.57 11.55
N ILE A 231 -11.72 16.10 10.30
CA ILE A 231 -11.27 14.77 9.91
C ILE A 231 -9.82 14.49 10.33
N TYR A 232 -8.98 15.52 10.38
CA TYR A 232 -7.59 15.38 10.81
C TYR A 232 -7.43 15.19 12.33
N SER A 233 -8.52 15.25 13.08
CA SER A 233 -8.55 15.10 14.54
C SER A 233 -9.26 13.80 14.94
N GLY A 234 -8.73 13.08 15.94
CA GLY A 234 -9.39 11.89 16.51
C GLY A 234 -8.92 10.55 15.94
N LYS A 235 -9.65 9.48 16.26
CA LYS A 235 -9.33 8.08 15.96
C LYS A 235 -10.10 7.55 14.74
N GLU A 236 -9.75 6.34 14.28
CA GLU A 236 -10.37 5.56 13.18
C GLU A 236 -11.90 5.64 13.19
N ALA A 237 -12.54 5.31 14.32
CA ALA A 237 -14.00 5.35 14.46
C ALA A 237 -14.66 6.69 14.04
N LYS A 238 -13.95 7.82 14.11
CA LYS A 238 -14.47 9.09 13.61
C LYS A 238 -14.55 9.10 12.08
N ARG A 239 -13.51 8.61 11.39
CA ARG A 239 -13.49 8.57 9.91
C ARG A 239 -14.59 7.68 9.37
N GLN A 240 -14.92 6.59 10.05
CA GLN A 240 -16.05 5.72 9.71
C GLN A 240 -17.35 6.50 9.58
N VAL A 241 -17.62 7.48 10.44
CA VAL A 241 -18.83 8.32 10.35
C VAL A 241 -18.89 9.10 9.03
N PHE A 242 -17.75 9.60 8.56
CA PHE A 242 -17.67 10.33 7.29
C PHE A 242 -17.73 9.41 6.07
N ILE A 243 -17.07 8.25 6.13
CA ILE A 243 -17.11 7.22 5.08
C ILE A 243 -18.54 6.68 4.93
N MET A 244 -19.19 6.35 6.06
CA MET A 244 -20.55 5.83 6.12
C MET A 244 -21.52 6.76 5.40
N ALA A 245 -21.44 8.08 5.63
CA ALA A 245 -22.32 9.04 4.97
C ALA A 245 -22.23 8.97 3.43
N ILE A 246 -21.03 8.77 2.88
CA ILE A 246 -20.83 8.65 1.42
C ILE A 246 -21.44 7.35 0.90
N ILE A 247 -21.17 6.21 1.55
CA ILE A 247 -21.68 4.91 1.09
C ILE A 247 -23.19 4.76 1.31
N GLU A 248 -23.76 5.38 2.35
CA GLU A 248 -25.20 5.47 2.58
C GLU A 248 -25.87 6.24 1.44
N ALA A 249 -25.33 7.39 1.05
CA ALA A 249 -25.88 8.17 -0.07
C ALA A 249 -25.86 7.37 -1.39
N VAL A 250 -24.82 6.56 -1.62
CA VAL A 250 -24.76 5.66 -2.79
C VAL A 250 -25.80 4.55 -2.71
N CYS A 251 -25.92 3.88 -1.56
CA CYS A 251 -26.86 2.78 -1.39
C CYS A 251 -28.31 3.27 -1.43
N VAL A 252 -28.63 4.45 -0.89
CA VAL A 252 -29.97 5.04 -0.98
C VAL A 252 -30.37 5.37 -2.43
N MET A 253 -29.43 5.70 -3.32
CA MET A 253 -29.72 5.85 -4.75
C MET A 253 -30.06 4.52 -5.44
N LEU A 254 -29.77 3.39 -4.80
CA LEU A 254 -29.92 2.04 -5.33
C LEU A 254 -30.89 1.29 -4.41
N ASP A 255 -32.19 1.38 -4.67
CA ASP A 255 -33.27 0.90 -3.79
C ASP A 255 -33.15 -0.57 -3.30
N ASP A 256 -32.32 -1.40 -3.95
CA ASP A 256 -32.05 -2.80 -3.65
C ASP A 256 -30.62 -3.08 -3.11
N ALA A 257 -29.87 -2.03 -2.77
CA ALA A 257 -28.54 -2.14 -2.16
C ALA A 257 -28.63 -2.16 -0.62
N THR A 258 -27.71 -2.91 0.00
CA THR A 258 -27.58 -3.04 1.45
C THR A 258 -26.13 -2.83 1.89
N ILE A 259 -25.95 -2.35 3.11
CA ILE A 259 -24.63 -2.18 3.74
C ILE A 259 -24.53 -3.22 4.85
N LEU A 260 -23.58 -4.14 4.71
CA LEU A 260 -23.17 -5.05 5.76
C LEU A 260 -21.99 -4.44 6.50
N VAL A 261 -21.91 -4.64 7.81
CA VAL A 261 -20.92 -4.02 8.69
C VAL A 261 -20.18 -5.12 9.42
N GLU A 262 -18.85 -5.02 9.48
CA GLU A 262 -17.98 -5.96 10.21
C GLU A 262 -18.11 -7.41 9.71
N GLU A 263 -18.03 -7.61 8.39
CA GLU A 263 -18.20 -8.91 7.75
C GLU A 263 -16.90 -9.74 7.78
N ASP A 264 -16.93 -10.86 8.51
CA ASP A 264 -15.81 -11.79 8.61
C ASP A 264 -15.68 -12.66 7.34
N VAL A 265 -14.45 -12.81 6.85
CA VAL A 265 -14.09 -13.73 5.76
C VAL A 265 -12.95 -14.63 6.20
N LYS A 266 -13.07 -15.93 5.88
CA LYS A 266 -12.02 -16.93 6.14
C LYS A 266 -11.89 -17.85 4.94
N GLY A 267 -10.76 -17.74 4.25
CA GLY A 267 -10.47 -18.59 3.10
C GLY A 267 -10.42 -20.06 3.47
N LYS A 268 -10.88 -20.89 2.54
CA LYS A 268 -10.86 -22.36 2.58
C LYS A 268 -9.59 -22.92 1.94
N ASN A 269 -9.11 -22.28 0.88
CA ASN A 269 -7.98 -22.68 0.03
C ASN A 269 -6.88 -21.60 -0.01
N VAL A 270 -7.20 -20.36 0.34
CA VAL A 270 -6.21 -19.34 0.67
C VAL A 270 -6.21 -19.13 2.19
N HIS A 271 -5.04 -19.25 2.82
CA HIS A 271 -4.89 -19.32 4.28
C HIS A 271 -4.94 -17.94 4.95
N VAL A 272 -5.87 -17.11 4.52
CA VAL A 272 -6.10 -15.76 5.01
C VAL A 272 -7.46 -15.67 5.68
N HIS A 273 -7.55 -14.90 6.75
CA HIS A 273 -8.83 -14.49 7.33
C HIS A 273 -8.81 -13.03 7.74
N GLY A 274 -9.98 -12.43 7.93
CA GLY A 274 -10.12 -11.11 8.52
C GLY A 274 -11.55 -10.60 8.37
N ARG A 275 -11.73 -9.28 8.41
CA ARG A 275 -13.04 -8.65 8.56
C ARG A 275 -13.16 -7.31 7.88
N PHE A 276 -13.93 -7.24 6.81
CA PHE A 276 -14.19 -5.97 6.15
C PHE A 276 -15.05 -5.06 7.03
N GLU A 277 -14.66 -3.80 7.18
CA GLU A 277 -15.44 -2.83 7.96
C GLU A 277 -16.83 -2.63 7.35
N PHE A 278 -16.91 -2.55 6.01
CA PHE A 278 -18.17 -2.47 5.28
C PHE A 278 -18.18 -3.37 4.04
N VAL A 279 -19.33 -3.92 3.70
CA VAL A 279 -19.57 -4.57 2.40
C VAL A 279 -20.84 -4.00 1.79
N LEU A 280 -20.72 -3.35 0.63
CA LEU A 280 -21.88 -2.88 -0.13
C LEU A 280 -22.38 -4.03 -1.00
N LYS A 281 -23.61 -4.45 -0.77
CA LYS A 281 -24.21 -5.60 -1.44
C LYS A 281 -25.41 -5.20 -2.27
N ARG A 282 -25.42 -5.59 -3.55
CA ARG A 282 -26.57 -5.44 -4.45
C ARG A 282 -26.71 -6.70 -5.30
N GLY A 283 -27.72 -7.51 -5.03
CA GLY A 283 -27.85 -8.84 -5.64
C GLY A 283 -26.62 -9.72 -5.38
N ARG A 284 -25.91 -10.11 -6.44
CA ARG A 284 -24.67 -10.91 -6.37
C ARG A 284 -23.39 -10.09 -6.28
N LYS A 285 -23.49 -8.76 -6.39
CA LYS A 285 -22.32 -7.90 -6.31
C LYS A 285 -22.02 -7.53 -4.88
N HIS A 286 -20.73 -7.50 -4.58
CA HIS A 286 -20.18 -7.08 -3.31
C HIS A 286 -19.03 -6.11 -3.58
N ILE A 287 -19.01 -4.99 -2.87
CA ILE A 287 -17.84 -4.10 -2.78
C ILE A 287 -17.38 -4.13 -1.34
N SER A 288 -16.25 -4.79 -1.08
CA SER A 288 -15.70 -4.93 0.26
C SER A 288 -14.76 -3.77 0.57
N ILE A 289 -15.03 -3.06 1.66
CA ILE A 289 -14.35 -1.82 2.01
C ILE A 289 -13.44 -2.06 3.21
N VAL A 290 -12.19 -1.59 3.08
CA VAL A 290 -11.25 -1.49 4.18
C VAL A 290 -11.05 -0.03 4.59
N GLU A 291 -11.28 0.29 5.87
CA GLU A 291 -10.84 1.57 6.42
C GLU A 291 -9.32 1.54 6.65
N ALA A 292 -8.58 2.29 5.85
CA ALA A 292 -7.15 2.45 6.04
C ALA A 292 -6.85 3.41 7.21
N LYS A 293 -5.72 3.17 7.86
CA LYS A 293 -5.15 4.18 8.75
C LYS A 293 -4.81 5.42 7.95
N ARG A 294 -4.87 6.57 8.63
CA ARG A 294 -4.66 7.89 8.04
C ARG A 294 -3.46 7.96 7.09
N ASP A 295 -2.32 7.46 7.54
CA ASP A 295 -1.05 7.60 6.83
C ASP A 295 -0.52 6.23 6.31
N ASP A 296 -1.40 5.24 6.14
CA ASP A 296 -1.01 3.87 5.78
C ASP A 296 -2.04 3.21 4.84
N ILE A 297 -2.25 3.84 3.68
CA ILE A 297 -3.03 3.28 2.58
C ILE A 297 -2.45 1.93 2.09
N PRO A 298 -1.13 1.74 1.95
CA PRO A 298 -0.57 0.45 1.52
C PRO A 298 -0.99 -0.71 2.41
N GLN A 299 -1.00 -0.53 3.73
CA GLN A 299 -1.51 -1.56 4.63
C GLN A 299 -3.00 -1.84 4.39
N GLY A 300 -3.82 -0.82 4.16
CA GLY A 300 -5.23 -1.00 3.79
C GLY A 300 -5.42 -1.79 2.49
N ILE A 301 -4.57 -1.54 1.48
CA ILE A 301 -4.52 -2.30 0.22
C ILE A 301 -4.21 -3.77 0.50
N ALA A 302 -3.14 -4.06 1.26
CA ALA A 302 -2.76 -5.42 1.61
C ALA A 302 -3.90 -6.20 2.28
N GLN A 303 -4.58 -5.57 3.24
CA GLN A 303 -5.73 -6.16 3.92
C GLN A 303 -6.88 -6.43 2.95
N ASN A 304 -7.18 -5.44 2.10
CA ASN A 304 -8.30 -5.54 1.17
C ASN A 304 -8.08 -6.66 0.15
N VAL A 305 -6.97 -6.66 -0.59
CA VAL A 305 -6.77 -7.68 -1.64
C VAL A 305 -6.60 -9.09 -1.09
N ALA A 306 -5.94 -9.27 0.06
CA ALA A 306 -5.85 -10.59 0.68
C ALA A 306 -7.24 -11.08 1.14
N GLY A 307 -8.08 -10.16 1.62
CA GLY A 307 -9.48 -10.44 1.92
C GLY A 307 -10.32 -10.75 0.68
N LEU A 308 -10.08 -10.06 -0.44
CA LEU A 308 -10.80 -10.31 -1.70
C LEU A 308 -10.47 -11.69 -2.27
N GLU A 309 -9.21 -12.12 -2.24
CA GLU A 309 -8.81 -13.47 -2.63
C GLU A 309 -9.50 -14.53 -1.75
N ALA A 310 -9.60 -14.29 -0.43
CA ALA A 310 -10.36 -15.15 0.48
C ALA A 310 -11.86 -15.15 0.21
N LEU A 311 -12.43 -14.02 -0.18
CA LEU A 311 -13.84 -13.90 -0.53
C LEU A 311 -14.16 -14.64 -1.84
N SER A 312 -13.31 -14.47 -2.85
CA SER A 312 -13.40 -15.20 -4.13
C SER A 312 -13.38 -16.71 -3.89
N ASP A 313 -12.50 -17.19 -3.03
CA ASP A 313 -12.43 -18.60 -2.63
C ASP A 313 -13.69 -19.09 -1.91
N VAL A 314 -14.21 -18.32 -0.95
CA VAL A 314 -15.38 -18.73 -0.16
C VAL A 314 -16.66 -18.78 -1.00
N GLU A 315 -16.86 -17.78 -1.85
CA GLU A 315 -18.10 -17.57 -2.62
C GLU A 315 -18.02 -18.06 -4.08
N GLY A 316 -16.84 -18.42 -4.57
CA GLY A 316 -16.63 -18.83 -5.96
C GLY A 316 -16.84 -17.68 -6.94
N LEU A 317 -16.35 -16.48 -6.62
CA LEU A 317 -16.51 -15.29 -7.45
C LEU A 317 -15.33 -15.11 -8.40
N GLU A 318 -15.61 -15.03 -9.70
CA GLU A 318 -14.61 -14.70 -10.74
C GLU A 318 -14.05 -13.29 -10.54
N ARG A 319 -14.87 -12.39 -10.02
CA ARG A 319 -14.54 -10.99 -9.77
C ARG A 319 -14.98 -10.55 -8.39
N THR A 320 -14.05 -9.96 -7.65
CA THR A 320 -14.26 -9.34 -6.35
C THR A 320 -13.90 -7.85 -6.42
N LEU A 321 -14.70 -7.00 -5.79
CA LEU A 321 -14.50 -5.55 -5.81
C LEU A 321 -14.11 -5.04 -4.43
N GLY A 322 -13.17 -4.11 -4.39
CA GLY A 322 -12.63 -3.54 -3.18
C GLY A 322 -12.61 -2.02 -3.17
N ILE A 323 -12.73 -1.43 -2.00
CA ILE A 323 -12.38 -0.03 -1.75
C ILE A 323 -11.47 0.04 -0.54
N VAL A 324 -10.38 0.79 -0.64
CA VAL A 324 -9.55 1.15 0.52
C VAL A 324 -9.63 2.65 0.71
N THR A 325 -9.96 3.11 1.91
CA THR A 325 -10.07 4.55 2.14
C THR A 325 -9.76 4.97 3.56
N ASN A 326 -9.11 6.13 3.69
CA ASN A 326 -8.99 6.88 4.94
C ASN A 326 -9.95 8.09 4.97
N TYR A 327 -11.03 8.05 4.17
CA TYR A 327 -11.95 9.14 3.78
C TYR A 327 -11.39 10.17 2.79
N LEU A 328 -10.10 10.49 2.82
CA LEU A 328 -9.50 11.47 1.90
C LEU A 328 -9.05 10.82 0.60
N GLU A 329 -8.37 9.69 0.73
CA GLU A 329 -7.87 8.88 -0.37
C GLU A 329 -8.80 7.68 -0.54
N TRP A 330 -9.08 7.35 -1.80
CA TRP A 330 -9.98 6.28 -2.20
C TRP A 330 -9.29 5.45 -3.26
N VAL A 331 -8.95 4.21 -2.93
CA VAL A 331 -8.39 3.26 -3.88
C VAL A 331 -9.48 2.26 -4.24
N PHE A 332 -9.90 2.29 -5.49
CA PHE A 332 -10.89 1.35 -6.03
C PHE A 332 -10.16 0.17 -6.65
N ILE A 333 -10.57 -1.05 -6.30
CA ILE A 333 -9.89 -2.29 -6.67
C ILE A 333 -10.86 -3.23 -7.37
N SER A 334 -10.41 -3.83 -8.47
CA SER A 334 -11.06 -4.95 -9.15
C SER A 334 -10.08 -6.13 -9.15
N ASP A 335 -10.42 -7.19 -8.46
CA ASP A 335 -9.66 -8.43 -8.41
C ASP A 335 -10.38 -9.49 -9.25
N ASP A 336 -9.83 -9.75 -10.43
CA ASP A 336 -10.31 -10.75 -11.37
C ASP A 336 -9.36 -11.96 -11.39
N ASP A 337 -9.79 -13.05 -12.00
CA ASP A 337 -9.03 -14.29 -12.05
C ASP A 337 -7.61 -14.17 -12.63
N GLU A 338 -7.40 -13.26 -13.59
CA GLU A 338 -6.11 -13.06 -14.25
C GLU A 338 -5.30 -11.90 -13.68
N LYS A 339 -5.98 -10.84 -13.20
CA LYS A 339 -5.35 -9.57 -12.88
C LYS A 339 -6.09 -8.81 -11.81
N ILE A 340 -5.32 -8.01 -11.09
CA ILE A 340 -5.83 -7.04 -10.14
C ILE A 340 -5.61 -5.66 -10.74
N ARG A 341 -6.65 -4.83 -10.71
CA ARG A 341 -6.64 -3.47 -11.24
C ARG A 341 -7.01 -2.48 -10.15
N ARG A 342 -6.36 -1.32 -10.13
CA ARG A 342 -6.68 -0.24 -9.19
C ARG A 342 -6.73 1.14 -9.82
N ILE A 343 -7.52 2.03 -9.24
CA ILE A 343 -7.44 3.47 -9.49
C ILE A 343 -7.48 4.21 -8.15
N ASN A 344 -6.70 5.30 -8.06
CA ASN A 344 -6.61 6.13 -6.88
C ASN A 344 -7.31 7.45 -7.15
N GLU A 345 -8.21 7.85 -6.26
CA GLU A 345 -8.85 9.15 -6.26
C GLU A 345 -8.68 9.85 -4.92
N THR A 346 -8.76 11.17 -4.94
CA THR A 346 -8.63 11.99 -3.73
C THR A 346 -9.78 12.97 -3.60
N LEU A 347 -10.47 12.90 -2.47
CA LEU A 347 -11.48 13.85 -2.08
C LEU A 347 -10.82 15.21 -1.79
N LYS A 348 -11.07 16.21 -2.64
CA LYS A 348 -10.48 17.54 -2.50
C LYS A 348 -11.23 18.30 -1.42
N ILE A 349 -10.53 18.74 -0.39
CA ILE A 349 -11.11 19.43 0.76
C ILE A 349 -10.75 20.91 0.75
N ARG A 350 -11.74 21.77 1.06
CA ARG A 350 -11.52 23.19 1.39
C ARG A 350 -12.07 23.48 2.78
N GLY A 351 -11.20 23.94 3.68
CA GLY A 351 -11.57 24.21 5.07
C GLY A 351 -12.32 23.04 5.69
N SER A 352 -11.80 21.82 5.56
CA SER A 352 -12.33 20.56 6.09
C SER A 352 -13.73 20.11 5.60
N VAL A 353 -14.23 20.69 4.51
CA VAL A 353 -15.43 20.22 3.78
C VAL A 353 -15.01 19.78 2.36
N PRO A 354 -15.51 18.64 1.84
CA PRO A 354 -15.17 18.21 0.50
C PRO A 354 -15.79 19.11 -0.58
N SER A 355 -15.08 19.28 -1.69
CA SER A 355 -15.63 19.97 -2.84
C SER A 355 -16.74 19.14 -3.47
N ILE A 356 -17.83 19.79 -3.89
CA ILE A 356 -18.95 19.13 -4.58
C ILE A 356 -18.46 18.33 -5.81
N LYS A 357 -17.47 18.85 -6.54
CA LYS A 357 -16.90 18.17 -7.71
C LYS A 357 -16.24 16.84 -7.35
N SER A 358 -15.29 16.84 -6.40
CA SER A 358 -14.61 15.60 -6.00
C SER A 358 -15.55 14.62 -5.28
N LEU A 359 -16.51 15.15 -4.52
CA LEU A 359 -17.53 14.33 -3.87
C LEU A 359 -18.40 13.62 -4.91
N ARG A 360 -18.83 14.34 -5.96
CA ARG A 360 -19.56 13.75 -7.09
C ARG A 360 -18.77 12.63 -7.77
N GLU A 361 -17.47 12.83 -7.97
CA GLU A 361 -16.60 11.85 -8.62
C GLU A 361 -16.57 10.53 -7.82
N ILE A 362 -16.24 10.60 -6.52
CA ILE A 362 -16.19 9.42 -5.64
C ILE A 362 -17.55 8.72 -5.58
N VAL A 363 -18.64 9.47 -5.35
CA VAL A 363 -20.00 8.92 -5.30
C VAL A 363 -20.35 8.24 -6.62
N GLY A 364 -20.00 8.84 -7.76
CA GLY A 364 -20.24 8.28 -9.09
C GLY A 364 -19.42 7.03 -9.40
N MET A 365 -18.19 6.92 -8.89
CA MET A 365 -17.37 5.70 -9.01
C MET A 365 -17.94 4.54 -8.20
N ILE A 366 -18.30 4.77 -6.92
CA ILE A 366 -18.91 3.74 -6.07
C ILE A 366 -20.26 3.31 -6.68
N TYR A 367 -21.10 4.29 -7.07
CA TYR A 367 -22.38 4.01 -7.72
C TYR A 367 -22.17 3.20 -8.99
N GLY A 368 -21.23 3.56 -9.87
CA GLY A 368 -20.97 2.84 -11.11
C GLY A 368 -20.56 1.38 -10.90
N LEU A 369 -19.69 1.11 -9.92
CA LEU A 369 -19.28 -0.25 -9.56
C LEU A 369 -20.47 -1.10 -9.11
N LEU A 370 -21.35 -0.53 -8.27
CA LEU A 370 -22.49 -1.24 -7.72
C LEU A 370 -23.66 -1.34 -8.72
N ALA A 371 -23.88 -0.32 -9.55
CA ALA A 371 -25.02 -0.19 -10.44
C ALA A 371 -24.90 -0.98 -11.76
N ASN A 372 -23.74 -0.93 -12.41
CA ASN A 372 -23.60 -1.38 -13.81
C ASN A 372 -23.48 -2.90 -13.92
N SER A 373 -24.40 -3.60 -14.58
CA SER A 373 -24.26 -5.03 -14.86
C SER A 373 -22.92 -5.31 -15.56
N THR A 374 -22.06 -6.13 -14.95
CA THR A 374 -20.92 -6.75 -15.64
C THR A 374 -21.41 -7.80 -16.60
#